data_AF-U5QD23-F1
#
_entry.id   AF-U5QD23-F1
#
_cell.length_a   1.000
_cell.length_b   1.000
_cell.length_c   1.000
_cell.angle_alpha   90.00
_cell.angle_beta   90.00
_cell.angle_gamma   90.00
#
_symmetry.space_group_name_H-M   'P 1'
#
loop_
_entity.id
_entity.type
_entity.pdbx_description
1 polymer ?
#
loop_
_entity_poly.entity_id
_entity_poly.type
_entity_poly.pdbx_seq_one_letter_code
_entity_poly.pdbx_strand_id
1 'polypeptide(L)'
;MIAQTQNDRQRPARSVSPPAMNIQPDDYRAQVLCVVQMTPTIWSLHLGIDEESSGGSIPFRFLPGQAIWPRFEREGRTFTKIYSIASTPLIAPEVELCISRVGWASDYMCRLKPGDWVDLRGPYGMMTLEAVPERDVVYVAEGSGIAPIKSHIEWLFAQDNPPNVWLFYGGADPSEIAYHALWKDLAAHNLKFRYIPTVRSGEGEEFEPGSVEEAVAAFIRQPRALQVDICAVEDRVDTIKHALLQHGFEPAHLRTERFCSY
;
A
#
# COMPACT_ATOMS: atom_id res chain seq x y z
N MET A 1 -7.58 -4.26 63.18
CA MET A 1 -6.29 -3.79 62.64
C MET A 1 -5.97 -4.62 61.40
N ILE A 2 -6.08 -3.97 60.24
CA ILE A 2 -5.35 -4.16 58.98
C ILE A 2 -5.22 -5.61 58.44
N ALA A 3 -6.11 -5.97 57.52
CA ALA A 3 -5.82 -6.93 56.47
C ALA A 3 -4.88 -6.26 55.44
N GLN A 4 -3.74 -6.89 55.15
CA GLN A 4 -2.82 -6.43 54.11
C GLN A 4 -3.26 -6.99 52.76
N THR A 5 -3.68 -6.09 51.87
CA THR A 5 -3.95 -6.34 50.46
C THR A 5 -2.72 -5.99 49.62
N GLN A 6 -2.34 -6.90 48.73
CA GLN A 6 -1.70 -6.73 47.41
C GLN A 6 -0.62 -5.66 47.21
N ASN A 7 0.53 -6.09 46.69
CA ASN A 7 1.12 -5.40 45.52
C ASN A 7 2.02 -6.34 44.72
N ASP A 8 1.42 -7.28 43.99
CA ASP A 8 2.14 -8.05 42.98
C ASP A 8 2.08 -7.27 41.67
N ARG A 9 3.05 -6.37 41.47
CA ARG A 9 3.21 -5.62 40.21
C ARG A 9 3.66 -6.58 39.13
N GLN A 10 2.71 -7.10 38.36
CA GLN A 10 2.99 -7.78 37.09
C GLN A 10 3.80 -6.84 36.19
N ARG A 11 5.03 -7.24 35.87
CA ARG A 11 5.83 -6.64 34.80
C ARG A 11 5.06 -6.80 33.49
N PRO A 12 5.00 -5.78 32.61
CA PRO A 12 4.44 -5.98 31.29
C PRO A 12 5.28 -7.05 30.58
N ALA A 13 4.60 -8.02 29.96
CA ALA A 13 5.24 -9.02 29.13
C ALA A 13 6.08 -8.28 28.07
N ARG A 14 7.38 -8.55 28.04
CA ARG A 14 8.23 -8.10 26.93
C ARG A 14 7.62 -8.69 25.66
N SER A 15 7.14 -7.82 24.76
CA SER A 15 6.81 -8.21 23.40
C SER A 15 8.08 -8.79 22.79
N VAL A 16 8.15 -10.10 22.69
CA VAL A 16 9.18 -10.75 21.90
C VAL A 16 8.77 -10.49 20.46
N SER A 17 9.35 -9.47 19.83
CA SER A 17 9.18 -9.25 18.41
C SER A 17 9.56 -10.55 17.69
N PRO A 18 8.77 -11.01 16.71
CA PRO A 18 9.17 -12.16 15.89
C PRO A 18 10.58 -11.92 15.34
N PRO A 19 11.39 -12.97 15.15
CA PRO A 19 12.65 -12.80 14.42
C PRO A 19 12.34 -12.15 13.08
N ALA A 20 13.07 -11.09 12.73
CA ALA A 20 12.91 -10.39 11.46
C ALA A 20 12.87 -11.42 10.33
N MET A 21 11.77 -11.45 9.56
CA MET A 21 11.68 -12.36 8.42
C MET A 21 12.75 -11.93 7.42
N ASN A 22 13.79 -12.76 7.29
CA ASN A 22 14.84 -12.53 6.31
C ASN A 22 14.34 -12.91 4.91
N ILE A 23 13.51 -12.05 4.32
CA ILE A 23 12.96 -12.23 2.97
C ILE A 23 13.97 -11.65 1.98
N GLN A 24 14.61 -12.53 1.19
CA GLN A 24 15.60 -12.15 0.19
C GLN A 24 14.98 -12.14 -1.21
N PRO A 25 15.33 -11.17 -2.07
CA PRO A 25 14.83 -11.16 -3.44
C PRO A 25 15.41 -12.31 -4.26
N ASP A 26 14.54 -13.01 -4.98
CA ASP A 26 14.90 -14.08 -5.91
C ASP A 26 14.19 -13.90 -7.26
N ASP A 27 14.62 -14.68 -8.25
CA ASP A 27 14.06 -14.73 -9.59
C ASP A 27 12.90 -15.73 -9.65
N TYR A 28 11.75 -15.28 -10.17
CA TYR A 28 10.54 -16.08 -10.33
C TYR A 28 9.93 -15.88 -11.71
N ARG A 29 9.09 -16.82 -12.10
CA ARG A 29 8.10 -16.67 -13.17
C ARG A 29 6.73 -16.55 -12.55
N ALA A 30 5.85 -15.81 -13.20
CA ALA A 30 4.47 -15.67 -12.77
C ALA A 30 3.53 -15.77 -13.96
N GLN A 31 2.40 -16.44 -13.75
CA GLN A 31 1.34 -16.50 -14.72
C GLN A 31 0.32 -15.40 -14.46
N VAL A 32 -0.10 -14.70 -15.50
CA VAL A 32 -1.18 -13.72 -15.44
C VAL A 32 -2.50 -14.47 -15.21
N LEU A 33 -3.16 -14.16 -14.10
CA LEU A 33 -4.44 -14.76 -13.73
C LEU A 33 -5.60 -13.90 -14.22
N CYS A 34 -5.51 -12.59 -14.02
CA CYS A 34 -6.57 -11.64 -14.36
C CYS A 34 -6.00 -10.23 -14.61
N VAL A 35 -6.62 -9.49 -15.53
CA VAL A 35 -6.33 -8.07 -15.76
C VAL A 35 -7.65 -7.32 -15.82
N VAL A 36 -7.82 -6.32 -14.96
CA VAL A 36 -9.05 -5.54 -14.85
C VAL A 36 -8.73 -4.06 -14.94
N GLN A 37 -9.39 -3.34 -15.85
CA GLN A 37 -9.37 -1.89 -15.84
C GLN A 37 -10.29 -1.39 -14.72
N MET A 38 -9.73 -0.76 -13.69
CA MET A 38 -10.48 -0.26 -12.54
C MET A 38 -10.96 1.17 -12.73
N THR A 39 -10.11 2.01 -13.33
CA THR A 39 -10.39 3.41 -13.66
C THR A 39 -9.98 3.68 -15.10
N PRO A 40 -10.27 4.87 -15.67
CA PRO A 40 -9.75 5.23 -16.99
C PRO A 40 -8.22 5.13 -17.08
N THR A 41 -7.48 5.33 -15.97
CA THR A 41 -6.01 5.32 -15.96
C THR A 41 -5.35 4.23 -15.12
N ILE A 42 -6.10 3.44 -14.33
CA ILE A 42 -5.56 2.44 -13.40
C ILE A 42 -6.10 1.04 -13.69
N TRP A 43 -5.19 0.06 -13.74
CA TRP A 43 -5.45 -1.36 -13.92
C TRP A 43 -5.05 -2.15 -12.67
N SER A 44 -5.82 -3.20 -12.37
CA SER A 44 -5.40 -4.27 -11.47
C SER A 44 -4.92 -5.46 -12.30
N LEU A 45 -3.75 -6.00 -11.95
CA LEU A 45 -3.13 -7.16 -12.59
C LEU A 45 -2.84 -8.21 -11.52
N HIS A 46 -3.47 -9.37 -11.62
CA HIS A 46 -3.26 -10.50 -10.74
C HIS A 46 -2.28 -11.49 -11.36
N LEU A 47 -1.27 -11.89 -10.59
CA LEU A 47 -0.23 -12.82 -10.97
C LEU A 47 -0.19 -13.98 -9.97
N GLY A 48 -0.11 -15.21 -10.46
CA GLY A 48 0.24 -16.38 -9.64
C GLY A 48 1.73 -16.65 -9.77
N ILE A 49 2.49 -16.50 -8.69
CA ILE A 49 3.93 -16.77 -8.70
C ILE A 49 4.16 -18.28 -8.74
N ASP A 50 4.94 -18.74 -9.72
CA ASP A 50 5.41 -20.12 -9.81
C ASP A 50 6.60 -20.33 -8.86
N GLU A 51 6.34 -20.83 -7.66
CA GLU A 51 7.39 -21.07 -6.64
C GLU A 51 8.41 -22.15 -7.07
N GLU A 52 8.10 -22.99 -8.07
CA GLU A 52 9.07 -23.97 -8.60
C GLU A 52 10.10 -23.31 -9.52
N SER A 53 9.77 -22.16 -10.11
CA SER A 53 10.64 -21.45 -11.05
C SER A 53 11.96 -20.94 -10.43
N SER A 54 12.03 -20.80 -9.11
CA SER A 54 13.27 -20.50 -8.36
C SER A 54 14.13 -21.75 -8.08
N GLY A 55 13.88 -22.85 -8.80
CA GLY A 55 14.48 -24.16 -8.50
C GLY A 55 13.88 -24.80 -7.24
N GLY A 56 12.64 -24.43 -6.88
CA GLY A 56 11.85 -24.99 -5.77
C GLY A 56 12.45 -24.79 -4.37
N SER A 57 13.44 -23.89 -4.24
CA SER A 57 14.25 -23.77 -3.03
C SER A 57 13.75 -22.68 -2.08
N ILE A 58 13.04 -21.66 -2.59
CA ILE A 58 12.57 -20.52 -1.81
C ILE A 58 11.10 -20.23 -2.14
N PRO A 59 10.18 -20.35 -1.16
CA PRO A 59 8.78 -19.98 -1.36
C PRO A 59 8.66 -18.46 -1.47
N PHE A 60 7.74 -17.98 -2.32
CA PHE A 60 7.53 -16.56 -2.50
C PHE A 60 6.82 -16.00 -1.26
N ARG A 61 7.53 -15.13 -0.53
CA ARG A 61 7.04 -14.42 0.64
C ARG A 61 7.40 -12.95 0.48
N PHE A 62 6.58 -12.06 1.03
CA PHE A 62 6.84 -10.63 1.05
C PHE A 62 6.22 -10.00 2.30
N LEU A 63 6.72 -8.83 2.68
CA LEU A 63 6.11 -7.96 3.68
C LEU A 63 5.08 -7.03 3.01
N PRO A 64 4.01 -6.65 3.72
CA PRO A 64 3.10 -5.62 3.23
C PRO A 64 3.87 -4.37 2.79
N GLY A 65 3.52 -3.80 1.64
CA GLY A 65 4.20 -2.64 1.07
C GLY A 65 5.42 -2.94 0.20
N GLN A 66 5.86 -4.21 0.09
CA GLN A 66 6.91 -4.58 -0.86
C GLN A 66 6.43 -4.60 -2.31
N ALA A 67 7.40 -4.70 -3.23
CA ALA A 67 7.25 -4.58 -4.67
C ALA A 67 7.95 -5.72 -5.42
N ILE A 68 7.59 -5.91 -6.69
CA ILE A 68 8.27 -6.82 -7.62
C ILE A 68 8.80 -6.06 -8.83
N TRP A 69 9.83 -6.63 -9.48
CA TRP A 69 10.45 -6.13 -10.70
C TRP A 69 10.19 -7.09 -11.86
N PRO A 70 9.01 -6.99 -12.51
CA PRO A 70 8.77 -7.62 -13.79
C PRO A 70 9.81 -7.23 -14.85
N ARG A 71 10.18 -8.20 -15.68
CA ARG A 71 11.06 -8.06 -16.84
C ARG A 71 10.24 -8.05 -18.12
N PHE A 72 10.64 -7.18 -19.03
CA PHE A 72 10.00 -7.00 -20.34
C PHE A 72 11.04 -7.03 -21.43
N GLU A 73 10.75 -7.69 -22.54
CA GLU A 73 11.57 -7.63 -23.74
C GLU A 73 10.96 -6.65 -24.73
N ARG A 74 11.76 -5.70 -25.20
CA ARG A 74 11.38 -4.80 -26.30
C ARG A 74 12.59 -4.53 -27.18
N GLU A 75 12.44 -4.75 -28.48
CA GLU A 75 13.49 -4.49 -29.48
C GLU A 75 14.83 -5.19 -29.14
N GLY A 76 14.75 -6.40 -28.57
CA GLY A 76 15.92 -7.19 -28.16
C GLY A 76 16.64 -6.68 -26.92
N ARG A 77 15.98 -5.83 -26.12
CA ARG A 77 16.49 -5.33 -24.84
C ARG A 77 15.52 -5.69 -23.71
N THR A 78 16.08 -6.12 -22.60
CA THR A 78 15.36 -6.31 -21.34
C THR A 78 15.20 -4.98 -20.61
N PHE A 79 13.98 -4.70 -20.17
CA PHE A 79 13.64 -3.58 -19.32
C PHE A 79 12.98 -4.09 -18.05
N THR A 80 13.07 -3.31 -16.98
CA THR A 80 12.39 -3.60 -15.72
C THR A 80 11.68 -2.35 -15.23
N LYS A 81 10.57 -2.53 -14.53
CA LYS A 81 9.89 -1.47 -13.78
C LYS A 81 9.41 -2.05 -12.46
N ILE A 82 9.62 -1.31 -11.39
CA ILE A 82 9.16 -1.70 -10.06
C ILE A 82 7.66 -1.42 -9.93
N TYR A 83 6.91 -2.40 -9.39
CA TYR A 83 5.50 -2.24 -9.04
C TYR A 83 5.29 -2.76 -7.63
N SER A 84 4.77 -1.90 -6.74
CA SER A 84 4.38 -2.29 -5.39
C SER A 84 3.23 -3.28 -5.45
N ILE A 85 3.30 -4.31 -4.61
CA ILE A 85 2.27 -5.34 -4.48
C ILE A 85 1.09 -4.72 -3.74
N ALA A 86 -0.09 -4.77 -4.37
CA ALA A 86 -1.34 -4.23 -3.86
C ALA A 86 -2.05 -5.20 -2.91
N SER A 87 -1.85 -6.51 -3.08
CA SER A 87 -2.45 -7.52 -2.21
C SER A 87 -1.71 -7.66 -0.88
N THR A 88 -2.44 -8.12 0.14
CA THR A 88 -1.83 -8.61 1.39
C THR A 88 -0.94 -9.85 1.16
N PRO A 89 0.16 -10.03 1.91
CA PRO A 89 0.97 -11.25 1.85
C PRO A 89 0.24 -12.52 2.31
N LEU A 90 -0.96 -12.39 2.91
CA LEU A 90 -1.78 -13.52 3.35
C LEU A 90 -2.32 -14.38 2.20
N ILE A 91 -2.33 -13.85 0.97
CA ILE A 91 -2.78 -14.58 -0.23
C ILE A 91 -1.62 -15.03 -1.14
N ALA A 92 -0.37 -14.88 -0.69
CA ALA A 92 0.78 -15.40 -1.42
C ALA A 92 0.64 -16.92 -1.66
N PRO A 93 1.09 -17.46 -2.81
CA PRO A 93 1.91 -16.82 -3.84
C PRO A 93 1.13 -16.05 -4.91
N GLU A 94 -0.16 -15.73 -4.70
CA GLU A 94 -0.87 -14.79 -5.58
C GLU A 94 -0.54 -13.35 -5.19
N VAL A 95 -0.29 -12.51 -6.19
CA VAL A 95 -0.05 -11.07 -6.00
C VAL A 95 -0.93 -10.25 -6.92
N GLU A 96 -1.43 -9.13 -6.40
CA GLU A 96 -2.11 -8.10 -7.18
C GLU A 96 -1.17 -6.91 -7.38
N LEU A 97 -1.13 -6.34 -8.58
CA LEU A 97 -0.47 -5.07 -8.88
C LEU A 97 -1.51 -4.02 -9.23
N CYS A 98 -1.33 -2.80 -8.72
CA CYS A 98 -2.12 -1.63 -9.11
C CYS A 98 -1.28 -0.72 -10.00
N ILE A 99 -1.64 -0.60 -11.29
CA ILE A 99 -0.78 -0.03 -12.33
C ILE A 99 -1.46 1.20 -12.95
N SER A 100 -0.85 2.37 -12.80
CA SER A 100 -1.19 3.54 -13.61
C SER A 100 -0.57 3.42 -15.00
N ARG A 101 -1.39 3.58 -16.04
CA ARG A 101 -0.94 3.46 -17.44
C ARG A 101 -0.40 4.80 -17.95
N VAL A 102 0.90 5.03 -17.74
CA VAL A 102 1.56 6.33 -18.01
C VAL A 102 2.75 6.25 -18.98
N GLY A 103 3.16 5.05 -19.37
CA GLY A 103 4.26 4.83 -20.30
C GLY A 103 4.22 3.44 -20.90
N TRP A 104 5.16 3.16 -21.80
CA TRP A 104 5.16 1.91 -22.58
C TRP A 104 5.26 0.64 -21.71
N ALA A 105 6.00 0.69 -20.59
CA ALA A 105 6.16 -0.46 -19.71
C ALA A 105 4.88 -0.77 -18.93
N SER A 106 4.21 0.25 -18.38
CA SER A 106 2.90 0.09 -17.73
C SER A 106 1.83 -0.32 -18.74
N ASP A 107 1.90 0.21 -19.95
CA ASP A 107 0.97 -0.11 -21.02
C ASP A 107 1.14 -1.55 -21.51
N TYR A 108 2.37 -2.07 -21.59
CA TYR A 108 2.65 -3.48 -21.83
C TYR A 108 1.96 -4.35 -20.76
N MET A 109 2.15 -4.02 -19.49
CA MET A 109 1.54 -4.74 -18.36
C MET A 109 0.01 -4.74 -18.43
N CYS A 110 -0.61 -3.59 -18.74
CA CYS A 110 -2.05 -3.46 -18.89
C CYS A 110 -2.63 -4.25 -20.09
N ARG A 111 -1.78 -4.70 -21.03
CA ARG A 111 -2.19 -5.44 -22.23
C ARG A 111 -1.98 -6.96 -22.13
N LEU A 112 -1.36 -7.43 -21.04
CA LEU A 112 -1.25 -8.85 -20.75
C LEU A 112 -2.63 -9.50 -20.64
N LYS A 113 -2.67 -10.80 -20.87
CA LYS A 113 -3.90 -11.61 -20.85
C LYS A 113 -3.74 -12.79 -19.89
N PRO A 114 -4.85 -13.31 -19.33
CA PRO A 114 -4.81 -14.55 -18.58
C PRO A 114 -4.08 -15.66 -19.34
N GLY A 115 -3.13 -16.30 -18.67
CA GLY A 115 -2.26 -17.34 -19.23
C GLY A 115 -0.89 -16.85 -19.72
N ASP A 116 -0.71 -15.55 -19.94
CA ASP A 116 0.61 -14.97 -20.27
C ASP A 116 1.60 -15.17 -19.10
N TRP A 117 2.89 -15.24 -19.42
CA TRP A 117 3.95 -15.40 -18.43
C TRP A 117 4.80 -14.14 -18.31
N VAL A 118 5.18 -13.82 -17.07
CA VAL A 118 6.04 -12.69 -16.73
C VAL A 118 7.19 -13.20 -15.88
N ASP A 119 8.42 -12.98 -16.35
CA ASP A 119 9.60 -13.19 -15.51
C ASP A 119 9.77 -11.97 -14.60
N LEU A 120 10.11 -12.18 -13.33
CA LEU A 120 10.24 -11.11 -12.36
C LEU A 120 11.29 -11.42 -11.31
N ARG A 121 11.69 -10.38 -10.59
CA ARG A 121 12.53 -10.52 -9.40
C ARG A 121 11.89 -9.82 -8.21
N GLY A 122 12.01 -10.39 -7.02
CA GLY A 122 11.51 -9.77 -5.81
C GLY A 122 11.41 -10.72 -4.62
N PRO A 123 10.85 -10.24 -3.50
CA PRO A 123 10.31 -8.88 -3.31
C PRO A 123 11.38 -7.82 -2.99
N TYR A 124 11.04 -6.54 -3.18
CA TYR A 124 11.85 -5.35 -2.90
C TYR A 124 11.05 -4.31 -2.11
N GLY A 125 11.71 -3.28 -1.56
CA GLY A 125 11.03 -2.13 -0.94
C GLY A 125 11.34 -1.96 0.54
N MET A 126 11.18 -0.75 1.04
CA MET A 126 11.56 -0.35 2.41
C MET A 126 10.40 0.19 3.23
N MET A 127 9.32 0.65 2.61
CA MET A 127 8.14 1.16 3.32
C MET A 127 7.21 -0.01 3.65
N THR A 128 7.64 -0.85 4.59
CA THR A 128 6.95 -2.10 4.92
C THR A 128 6.38 -2.09 6.34
N LEU A 129 5.59 -3.13 6.66
CA LEU A 129 5.14 -3.46 8.01
C LEU A 129 5.67 -4.83 8.43
N GLU A 130 6.58 -4.87 9.40
CA GLU A 130 7.05 -6.12 10.03
C GLU A 130 6.18 -6.52 11.23
N ALA A 131 5.51 -5.55 11.83
CA ALA A 131 4.62 -5.71 12.97
C ALA A 131 3.54 -4.64 12.94
N VAL A 132 2.51 -4.82 13.77
CA VAL A 132 1.47 -3.80 13.97
C VAL A 132 2.11 -2.54 14.55
N PRO A 133 1.93 -1.36 13.94
CA PRO A 133 2.45 -0.11 14.47
C PRO A 133 1.91 0.19 15.86
N GLU A 134 2.76 0.74 16.74
CA GLU A 134 2.35 1.21 18.07
C GLU A 134 1.52 2.51 18.02
N ARG A 135 1.56 3.20 16.88
CA ARG A 135 0.87 4.47 16.64
C ARG A 135 -0.29 4.25 15.68
N ASP A 136 -1.29 5.11 15.78
CA ASP A 136 -2.29 5.21 14.74
C ASP A 136 -1.68 5.71 13.42
N VAL A 137 -2.28 5.28 12.31
CA VAL A 137 -1.68 5.44 10.98
C VAL A 137 -2.55 6.31 10.08
N VAL A 138 -1.93 7.27 9.40
CA VAL A 138 -2.52 8.05 8.32
C VAL A 138 -1.86 7.64 7.01
N TYR A 139 -2.65 7.12 6.09
CA TYR A 139 -2.25 6.85 4.72
C TYR A 139 -2.70 8.00 3.82
N VAL A 140 -1.77 8.51 3.01
CA VAL A 140 -2.07 9.49 1.97
C VAL A 140 -1.64 8.93 0.62
N ALA A 141 -2.60 8.72 -0.27
CA ALA A 141 -2.38 8.11 -1.57
C ALA A 141 -2.89 9.00 -2.70
N GLU A 142 -2.25 8.92 -3.86
CA GLU A 142 -2.83 9.36 -5.14
C GLU A 142 -2.54 8.34 -6.24
N GLY A 143 -3.50 8.12 -7.16
CA GLY A 143 -3.33 7.21 -8.29
C GLY A 143 -2.95 5.78 -7.88
N SER A 144 -1.96 5.18 -8.55
CA SER A 144 -1.42 3.85 -8.19
C SER A 144 -0.61 3.83 -6.89
N GLY A 145 -0.36 4.98 -6.26
CA GLY A 145 0.22 5.03 -4.91
C GLY A 145 -0.64 4.34 -3.85
N ILE A 146 -1.90 4.00 -4.17
CA ILE A 146 -2.75 3.16 -3.33
C ILE A 146 -2.25 1.72 -3.18
N ALA A 147 -1.40 1.21 -4.08
CA ALA A 147 -0.96 -0.19 -4.07
C ALA A 147 -0.30 -0.63 -2.73
N PRO A 148 0.85 -0.04 -2.31
CA PRO A 148 1.48 -0.44 -1.05
C PRO A 148 0.57 -0.23 0.17
N ILE A 149 -0.26 0.81 0.11
CA ILE A 149 -1.22 1.16 1.16
C ILE A 149 -2.33 0.12 1.26
N LYS A 150 -2.84 -0.40 0.14
CA LYS A 150 -3.83 -1.49 0.15
C LYS A 150 -3.27 -2.73 0.82
N SER A 151 -2.02 -3.09 0.48
CA SER A 151 -1.33 -4.22 1.11
C SER A 151 -1.18 -4.03 2.62
N HIS A 152 -0.80 -2.82 3.07
CA HIS A 152 -0.73 -2.48 4.49
C HIS A 152 -2.09 -2.62 5.18
N ILE A 153 -3.14 -1.99 4.63
CA ILE A 153 -4.47 -1.94 5.25
C ILE A 153 -5.07 -3.35 5.36
N GLU A 154 -5.04 -4.13 4.28
CA GLU A 154 -5.53 -5.52 4.30
C GLU A 154 -4.78 -6.38 5.31
N TRP A 155 -3.45 -6.23 5.41
CA TRP A 155 -2.67 -6.96 6.41
C TRP A 155 -2.97 -6.52 7.85
N LEU A 156 -3.08 -5.21 8.10
CA LEU A 156 -3.37 -4.65 9.42
C LEU A 156 -4.73 -5.13 9.93
N PHE A 157 -5.77 -5.06 9.11
CA PHE A 157 -7.12 -5.46 9.51
C PHE A 157 -7.35 -6.97 9.59
N ALA A 158 -6.36 -7.78 9.20
CA ALA A 158 -6.32 -9.21 9.49
C ALA A 158 -5.68 -9.53 10.87
N GLN A 159 -5.10 -8.55 11.56
CA GLN A 159 -4.52 -8.74 12.89
C GLN A 159 -5.58 -8.59 13.99
N ASP A 160 -5.32 -9.17 15.17
CA ASP A 160 -6.27 -9.15 16.29
C ASP A 160 -6.55 -7.73 16.83
N ASN A 161 -5.55 -6.84 16.80
CA ASN A 161 -5.68 -5.48 17.32
C ASN A 161 -5.01 -4.46 16.39
N PRO A 162 -5.64 -4.11 15.26
CA PRO A 162 -5.12 -3.06 14.38
C PRO A 162 -5.17 -1.69 15.07
N PRO A 163 -4.30 -0.74 14.65
CA PRO A 163 -4.41 0.65 15.06
C PRO A 163 -5.66 1.31 14.45
N ASN A 164 -5.95 2.55 14.82
CA ASN A 164 -6.83 3.38 14.00
C ASN A 164 -6.10 3.75 12.71
N VAL A 165 -6.83 3.71 11.60
CA VAL A 165 -6.31 3.95 10.26
C VAL A 165 -7.19 4.96 9.54
N TRP A 166 -6.57 6.02 9.05
CA TRP A 166 -7.18 6.96 8.11
C TRP A 166 -6.57 6.77 6.73
N LEU A 167 -7.40 6.65 5.71
CA LEU A 167 -7.00 6.66 4.30
C LEU A 167 -7.53 7.92 3.64
N PHE A 168 -6.62 8.84 3.30
CA PHE A 168 -6.88 9.96 2.39
C PHE A 168 -6.45 9.54 1.00
N TYR A 169 -7.39 9.39 0.07
CA TYR A 169 -7.10 8.91 -1.28
C TYR A 169 -7.58 9.90 -2.35
N GLY A 170 -6.62 10.43 -3.11
CA GLY A 170 -6.83 11.47 -4.09
C GLY A 170 -6.98 10.97 -5.52
N GLY A 171 -8.00 11.48 -6.21
CA GLY A 171 -8.23 11.29 -7.64
C GLY A 171 -8.40 12.63 -8.38
N ALA A 172 -8.27 12.60 -9.71
CA ALA A 172 -8.59 13.77 -10.53
C ALA A 172 -10.08 14.10 -10.47
N ASP A 173 -10.91 13.07 -10.54
CA ASP A 173 -12.36 13.09 -10.42
C ASP A 173 -12.85 11.74 -9.84
N PRO A 174 -14.15 11.58 -9.50
CA PRO A 174 -14.68 10.36 -8.92
C PRO A 174 -14.36 9.06 -9.68
N SER A 175 -14.22 9.13 -11.01
CA SER A 175 -13.91 7.95 -11.84
C SER A 175 -12.48 7.45 -11.68
N GLU A 176 -11.57 8.27 -11.13
CA GLU A 176 -10.16 7.93 -10.93
C GLU A 176 -9.87 7.36 -9.53
N ILE A 177 -10.89 7.12 -8.71
CA ILE A 177 -10.74 6.52 -7.39
C ILE A 177 -10.80 4.99 -7.50
N ALA A 178 -9.63 4.34 -7.58
CA ALA A 178 -9.53 2.88 -7.57
C ALA A 178 -10.01 2.26 -6.24
N TYR A 179 -10.53 1.03 -6.29
CA TYR A 179 -11.00 0.28 -5.13
C TYR A 179 -12.06 0.98 -4.26
N HIS A 180 -12.78 1.98 -4.80
CA HIS A 180 -13.71 2.80 -4.02
C HIS A 180 -14.74 1.99 -3.23
N ALA A 181 -15.35 0.98 -3.87
CA ALA A 181 -16.33 0.11 -3.22
C ALA A 181 -15.71 -0.70 -2.06
N LEU A 182 -14.48 -1.19 -2.22
CA LEU A 182 -13.75 -1.93 -1.19
C LEU A 182 -13.47 -1.04 0.03
N TRP A 183 -13.04 0.20 -0.18
CA TRP A 183 -12.79 1.14 0.93
C TRP A 183 -14.07 1.55 1.66
N LYS A 184 -15.16 1.76 0.93
CA LYS A 184 -16.46 2.04 1.53
C LYS A 184 -16.96 0.88 2.38
N ASP A 185 -16.86 -0.34 1.85
CA ASP A 185 -17.27 -1.54 2.58
C ASP A 185 -16.44 -1.73 3.86
N LEU A 186 -15.11 -1.57 3.77
CA LEU A 186 -14.23 -1.65 4.94
C LEU A 186 -14.57 -0.56 5.98
N ALA A 187 -14.86 0.66 5.54
CA ALA A 187 -15.20 1.77 6.45
C ALA A 187 -16.56 1.58 7.12
N ALA A 188 -17.53 0.97 6.42
CA ALA A 188 -18.85 0.66 6.97
C ALA A 188 -18.79 -0.43 8.06
N HIS A 189 -17.88 -1.40 7.91
CA HIS A 189 -17.80 -2.56 8.80
C HIS A 189 -16.66 -2.48 9.84
N ASN A 190 -15.80 -1.45 9.78
CA ASN A 190 -14.68 -1.31 10.70
C ASN A 190 -14.61 0.06 11.35
N LEU A 191 -14.92 0.12 12.66
CA LEU A 191 -14.91 1.36 13.43
C LEU A 191 -13.53 2.02 13.55
N LYS A 192 -12.44 1.26 13.36
CA LYS A 192 -11.06 1.76 13.39
C LYS A 192 -10.57 2.22 12.01
N PHE A 193 -11.35 2.03 10.95
CA PHE A 193 -11.03 2.53 9.61
C PHE A 193 -11.83 3.79 9.29
N ARG A 194 -11.16 4.77 8.69
CA ARG A 194 -11.78 5.98 8.14
C ARG A 194 -11.27 6.19 6.73
N TYR A 195 -12.21 6.30 5.80
CA TYR A 195 -11.91 6.52 4.39
C TYR A 195 -12.39 7.91 3.97
N ILE A 196 -11.47 8.71 3.43
CA ILE A 196 -11.68 10.08 2.98
C ILE A 196 -11.24 10.16 1.52
N PRO A 197 -12.11 9.80 0.56
CA PRO A 197 -11.82 9.99 -0.85
C PRO A 197 -11.91 11.48 -1.20
N THR A 198 -10.91 11.97 -1.92
CA THR A 198 -10.80 13.39 -2.27
C THR A 198 -10.63 13.55 -3.77
N VAL A 199 -11.36 14.48 -4.38
CA VAL A 199 -11.32 14.71 -5.82
C VAL A 199 -11.08 16.17 -6.14
N ARG A 200 -10.20 16.43 -7.11
CA ARG A 200 -9.86 17.80 -7.54
C ARG A 200 -10.95 18.44 -8.41
N SER A 201 -11.73 17.62 -9.09
CA SER A 201 -12.80 18.03 -9.99
C SER A 201 -13.96 17.06 -9.91
N GLY A 202 -15.16 17.54 -10.25
CA GLY A 202 -16.39 16.76 -10.09
C GLY A 202 -16.96 16.87 -8.68
N GLU A 203 -18.20 16.41 -8.53
CA GLU A 203 -18.96 16.49 -7.27
C GLU A 203 -19.58 15.13 -6.95
N GLY A 204 -19.82 14.90 -5.67
CA GLY A 204 -20.60 13.79 -5.14
C GLY A 204 -20.59 13.83 -3.62
N GLU A 205 -21.70 13.46 -2.99
CA GLU A 205 -21.84 13.54 -1.52
C GLU A 205 -20.80 12.72 -0.75
N GLU A 206 -20.18 11.75 -1.43
CA GLU A 206 -19.20 10.83 -0.85
C GLU A 206 -17.75 11.31 -0.99
N PHE A 207 -17.49 12.42 -1.69
CA PHE A 207 -16.14 12.90 -1.98
C PHE A 207 -15.87 14.26 -1.36
N GLU A 208 -14.70 14.38 -0.72
CA GLU A 208 -14.19 15.68 -0.31
C GLU A 208 -13.65 16.44 -1.54
N PRO A 209 -14.03 17.71 -1.75
CA PRO A 209 -13.49 18.50 -2.84
C PRO A 209 -12.09 19.01 -2.50
N GLY A 210 -11.23 19.11 -3.52
CA GLY A 210 -9.90 19.72 -3.40
C GLY A 210 -8.75 18.72 -3.48
N SER A 211 -7.68 19.01 -2.76
CA SER A 211 -6.47 18.17 -2.70
C SER A 211 -6.41 17.32 -1.43
N VAL A 212 -5.70 16.19 -1.48
CA VAL A 212 -5.58 15.30 -0.31
C VAL A 212 -4.88 15.95 0.86
N GLU A 213 -3.91 16.84 0.61
CA GLU A 213 -3.22 17.59 1.65
C GLU A 213 -4.14 18.58 2.38
N GLU A 214 -5.09 19.20 1.68
CA GLU A 214 -6.12 20.04 2.29
C GLU A 214 -7.10 19.21 3.13
N ALA A 215 -7.51 18.04 2.61
CA ALA A 215 -8.38 17.11 3.34
C ALA A 215 -7.69 16.61 4.63
N VAL A 216 -6.41 16.22 4.56
CA VAL A 216 -5.66 15.82 5.76
C VAL A 216 -5.64 16.95 6.79
N ALA A 217 -5.37 18.19 6.37
CA ALA A 217 -5.33 19.33 7.27
C ALA A 217 -6.69 19.62 7.94
N ALA A 218 -7.80 19.43 7.21
CA ALA A 218 -9.15 19.64 7.70
C ALA A 218 -9.57 18.59 8.74
N PHE A 219 -9.25 17.31 8.49
CA PHE A 219 -9.69 16.18 9.31
C PHE A 219 -8.73 15.88 10.47
N ILE A 220 -7.42 16.06 10.30
CA ILE A 220 -6.41 15.78 11.31
C ILE A 220 -6.00 17.08 12.01
N ARG A 221 -6.69 17.40 13.11
CA ARG A 221 -6.44 18.62 13.91
C ARG A 221 -5.28 18.49 14.90
N GLN A 222 -4.92 17.26 15.28
CA GLN A 222 -3.87 16.98 16.25
C GLN A 222 -2.87 15.97 15.65
N PRO A 223 -1.88 16.43 14.86
CA PRO A 223 -0.97 15.54 14.12
C PRO A 223 0.11 14.86 14.98
N ARG A 224 -0.08 14.80 16.31
CA ARG A 224 0.94 14.27 17.24
C ARG A 224 0.82 12.76 17.36
N ALA A 225 1.96 12.08 17.42
CA ALA A 225 2.05 10.63 17.63
C ALA A 225 1.32 9.78 16.57
N LEU A 226 1.17 10.29 15.35
CA LEU A 226 0.69 9.53 14.19
C LEU A 226 1.88 9.07 13.36
N GLN A 227 1.82 7.86 12.83
CA GLN A 227 2.65 7.47 11.68
C GLN A 227 1.94 7.91 10.40
N VAL A 228 2.66 8.50 9.45
CA VAL A 228 2.08 8.93 8.17
C VAL A 228 2.87 8.35 7.03
N ASP A 229 2.19 7.65 6.13
CA ASP A 229 2.78 7.06 4.93
C ASP A 229 2.17 7.74 3.70
N ILE A 230 3.04 8.33 2.86
CA ILE A 230 2.65 9.08 1.66
C ILE A 230 3.14 8.34 0.42
N CYS A 231 2.20 7.98 -0.46
CA CYS A 231 2.48 7.23 -1.69
C CYS A 231 1.84 7.91 -2.89
N ALA A 232 2.66 8.50 -3.75
CA ALA A 232 2.19 9.18 -4.96
C ALA A 232 3.33 9.30 -5.99
N VAL A 233 3.02 9.88 -7.15
CA VAL A 233 4.05 10.33 -8.08
C VAL A 233 4.97 11.37 -7.43
N GLU A 234 6.22 11.44 -7.87
CA GLU A 234 7.30 12.18 -7.18
C GLU A 234 6.94 13.62 -6.81
N ASP A 235 6.47 14.43 -7.76
CA ASP A 235 6.09 15.83 -7.51
C ASP A 235 4.96 15.97 -6.49
N ARG A 236 4.03 15.00 -6.46
CA ARG A 236 2.90 14.99 -5.52
C ARG A 236 3.33 14.57 -4.13
N VAL A 237 4.27 13.63 -3.99
CA VAL A 237 4.87 13.30 -2.69
C VAL A 237 5.49 14.54 -2.05
N ASP A 238 6.25 15.32 -2.81
CA ASP A 238 6.88 16.54 -2.29
C ASP A 238 5.86 17.59 -1.89
N THR A 239 4.84 17.80 -2.73
CA THR A 239 3.75 18.74 -2.43
C THR A 239 3.02 18.37 -1.15
N ILE A 240 2.58 17.11 -1.03
CA ILE A 240 1.84 16.61 0.13
C ILE A 240 2.72 16.70 1.38
N LYS A 241 3.96 16.19 1.30
CA LYS A 241 4.89 16.23 2.43
C LYS A 241 5.13 17.65 2.91
N HIS A 242 5.34 18.60 2.01
CA HIS A 242 5.53 20.00 2.39
C HIS A 242 4.32 20.58 3.13
N ALA A 243 3.12 20.34 2.61
CA ALA A 243 1.87 20.79 3.24
C ALA A 243 1.67 20.18 4.64
N LEU A 244 1.92 18.88 4.80
CA LEU A 244 1.79 18.22 6.11
C LEU A 244 2.80 18.77 7.13
N LEU A 245 4.03 19.05 6.71
CA LEU A 245 5.02 19.68 7.59
C LEU A 245 4.58 21.08 8.03
N GLN A 246 4.00 21.87 7.12
CA GLN A 246 3.44 23.19 7.47
C GLN A 246 2.25 23.09 8.45
N HIS A 247 1.49 22.00 8.37
CA HIS A 247 0.38 21.72 9.28
C HIS A 247 0.81 21.08 10.62
N GLY A 248 2.13 20.95 10.86
CA GLY A 248 2.68 20.53 12.14
C GLY A 248 2.89 19.02 12.30
N PHE A 249 2.85 18.24 11.22
CA PHE A 249 3.30 16.85 11.26
C PHE A 249 4.82 16.78 11.47
N GLU A 250 5.27 15.77 12.23
CA GLU A 250 6.69 15.60 12.55
C GLU A 250 7.43 14.85 11.44
N PRO A 251 8.55 15.38 10.91
CA PRO A 251 9.30 14.72 9.84
C PRO A 251 9.72 13.28 10.15
N ALA A 252 10.00 12.98 11.42
CA ALA A 252 10.43 11.65 11.88
C ALA A 252 9.34 10.58 11.75
N HIS A 253 8.08 10.97 11.60
CA HIS A 253 6.95 10.06 11.44
C HIS A 253 6.39 10.02 10.02
N LEU A 254 6.96 10.81 9.08
CA LEU A 254 6.57 10.79 7.67
C LEU A 254 7.44 9.79 6.91
N ARG A 255 6.84 8.71 6.41
CA ARG A 255 7.45 7.80 5.43
C ARG A 255 6.89 8.09 4.04
N THR A 256 7.72 7.92 3.02
CA THR A 256 7.32 8.24 1.64
C THR A 256 7.76 7.14 0.69
N GLU A 257 6.88 6.77 -0.22
CA GLU A 257 7.19 5.96 -1.40
C GLU A 257 6.85 6.78 -2.65
N ARG A 258 7.79 6.82 -3.61
CA ARG A 258 7.71 7.68 -4.80
C ARG A 258 7.62 6.82 -6.04
N PHE A 259 6.71 7.18 -6.95
CA PHE A 259 6.54 6.51 -8.24
C PHE A 259 7.00 7.40 -9.39
N CYS A 260 7.85 6.86 -10.27
CA CYS A 260 8.32 7.55 -11.46
C CYS A 260 7.32 7.38 -12.63
N SER A 261 7.01 8.50 -13.29
CA SER A 261 6.04 8.61 -14.39
C SER A 261 6.59 8.25 -15.78
N TYR A 262 7.87 7.90 -15.90
CA TYR A 262 8.53 7.62 -17.19
C TYR A 262 8.25 6.20 -17.75
#